data_AF-A0A1F3B3E1-F1
#
_entry.id   AF-A0A1F3B3E1-F1
#
_cell.length_a   1.000
_cell.length_b   1.000
_cell.length_c   1.000
_cell.angle_alpha   90.00
_cell.angle_beta   90.00
_cell.angle_gamma   90.00
#
_symmetry.space_group_name_H-M   'P 1'
#
loop_
_entity.id
_entity.type
_entity.pdbx_description
1 polymer ?
#
loop_
_entity_poly.entity_id
_entity_poly.type
_entity_poly.pdbx_seq_one_letter_code
_entity_poly.pdbx_strand_id
1 'polypeptide(L)'
;MADIEGGALVRAWIDGQEHVCLKAFRVGKSHVSHFVIPLDPGPHPLTNLALVHKDPEDRVELAGNKAKLILSPPLPAVGLPDVGQAFINDQGTYLKVRDSDSRVRPFVYVDLATGEVRVRQEHGHLTFVQWEVERKGRFFGLFG
;
A
#
# COMPACT_ATOMS: atom_id res chain seq x y z
N MET A 1 -16.61 -0.88 3.23
CA MET A 1 -15.22 -1.31 2.93
C MET A 1 -15.05 -2.81 2.70
N ALA A 2 -15.83 -3.67 3.38
CA ALA A 2 -15.68 -5.13 3.33
C ALA A 2 -15.89 -5.74 1.93
N ASP A 3 -16.73 -5.12 1.09
CA ASP A 3 -17.06 -5.63 -0.25
C ASP A 3 -16.00 -5.30 -1.31
N ILE A 4 -14.95 -4.54 -0.95
CA ILE A 4 -13.82 -4.23 -1.83
C ILE A 4 -12.70 -5.22 -1.56
N GLU A 5 -12.29 -5.93 -2.62
CA GLU A 5 -11.18 -6.88 -2.58
C GLU A 5 -9.88 -6.21 -2.08
N GLY A 6 -9.10 -6.95 -1.29
CA GLY A 6 -7.75 -6.51 -0.95
C GLY A 6 -6.87 -6.40 -2.20
N GLY A 7 -5.88 -5.52 -2.17
CA GLY A 7 -5.00 -5.25 -3.33
C GLY A 7 -5.62 -4.27 -4.34
N ALA A 8 -6.92 -3.99 -4.23
CA ALA A 8 -7.56 -2.97 -5.05
C ALA A 8 -7.06 -1.55 -4.70
N LEU A 9 -6.95 -0.70 -5.71
CA LEU A 9 -6.77 0.74 -5.51
C LEU A 9 -8.12 1.38 -5.15
N VAL A 10 -8.12 2.13 -4.06
CA VAL A 10 -9.29 2.84 -3.54
C VAL A 10 -8.98 4.31 -3.34
N ARG A 11 -10.02 5.13 -3.24
CA ARG A 11 -9.95 6.49 -2.71
C ARG A 11 -10.47 6.49 -1.29
N ALA A 12 -9.71 7.11 -0.40
CA ALA A 12 -10.04 7.20 1.01
C ALA A 12 -9.68 8.59 1.54
N TRP A 13 -10.47 9.08 2.50
CA TRP A 13 -10.14 10.29 3.23
C TRP A 13 -9.24 9.94 4.42
N ILE A 14 -8.09 10.60 4.51
CA ILE A 14 -7.11 10.46 5.59
C ILE A 14 -6.76 11.88 6.02
N ASP A 15 -6.91 12.20 7.31
CA ASP A 15 -6.63 13.53 7.88
C ASP A 15 -7.26 14.71 7.12
N GLY A 16 -8.47 14.51 6.58
CA GLY A 16 -9.21 15.54 5.86
C GLY A 16 -8.80 15.75 4.40
N GLN A 17 -7.94 14.89 3.85
CA GLN A 17 -7.56 14.90 2.43
C GLN A 17 -7.92 13.56 1.76
N GLU A 18 -8.32 13.61 0.49
CA GLU A 18 -8.53 12.40 -0.32
C GLU A 18 -7.19 11.88 -0.89
N HIS A 19 -6.95 10.58 -0.73
CA HIS A 19 -5.76 9.87 -1.21
C HIS A 19 -6.14 8.67 -2.07
N VAL A 20 -5.29 8.31 -3.03
CA VAL A 20 -5.34 6.99 -3.67
C VAL A 20 -4.53 6.04 -2.81
N CYS A 21 -5.21 5.01 -2.34
CA CYS A 21 -4.66 4.06 -1.40
C CYS A 21 -4.71 2.64 -1.96
N LEU A 22 -3.84 1.78 -1.45
CA LEU A 22 -3.99 0.33 -1.56
C LEU A 22 -4.92 -0.16 -0.46
N LYS A 23 -5.96 -0.91 -0.82
CA LYS A 23 -6.80 -1.62 0.14
C LYS A 23 -6.04 -2.81 0.72
N ALA A 24 -5.99 -2.91 2.04
CA ALA A 24 -5.35 -4.03 2.71
C ALA A 24 -6.22 -4.64 3.81
N PHE A 25 -5.85 -5.84 4.25
CA PHE A 25 -6.50 -6.53 5.36
C PHE A 25 -5.54 -7.44 6.13
N ARG A 26 -5.88 -7.72 7.39
CA ARG A 26 -5.20 -8.70 8.22
C ARG A 26 -6.23 -9.65 8.81
N VAL A 27 -6.02 -10.95 8.65
CA VAL A 27 -6.89 -11.96 9.26
C VAL A 27 -6.39 -12.26 10.67
N GLY A 28 -7.18 -11.87 11.67
CA GLY A 28 -6.99 -12.24 13.07
C GLY A 28 -7.72 -13.53 13.43
N LYS A 29 -7.64 -13.93 14.70
CA LYS A 29 -8.28 -15.16 15.19
C LYS A 29 -9.82 -15.12 15.11
N SER A 30 -10.41 -13.94 15.29
CA SER A 30 -11.87 -13.76 15.41
C SER A 30 -12.45 -12.66 14.52
N HIS A 31 -11.60 -11.89 13.85
CA HIS A 31 -12.01 -10.75 13.04
C HIS A 31 -11.01 -10.49 11.93
N VAL A 32 -11.45 -9.78 10.89
CA VAL A 32 -10.59 -9.24 9.84
C VAL A 32 -10.44 -7.75 10.08
N SER A 33 -9.20 -7.30 10.28
CA SER A 33 -8.89 -5.86 10.36
C SER A 33 -8.70 -5.32 8.95
N HIS A 34 -9.21 -4.12 8.70
CA HIS A 34 -9.17 -3.48 7.40
C HIS A 34 -8.31 -2.22 7.45
N PHE A 35 -7.47 -2.05 6.43
CA PHE A 35 -6.53 -0.95 6.34
C PHE A 35 -6.53 -0.34 4.95
N VAL A 36 -6.02 0.88 4.87
CA VAL A 36 -5.60 1.49 3.61
C VAL A 36 -4.15 1.95 3.75
N ILE A 37 -3.40 1.93 2.66
CA ILE A 37 -2.05 2.47 2.57
C ILE A 37 -2.05 3.61 1.57
N PRO A 38 -1.85 4.88 1.97
CA PRO A 38 -1.79 5.99 1.03
C PRO A 38 -0.58 5.84 0.11
N LEU A 39 -0.83 5.73 -1.19
CA LEU A 39 0.20 5.58 -2.21
C LEU A 39 0.59 6.91 -2.85
N ASP A 40 -0.21 7.95 -2.66
CA ASP A 40 0.18 9.35 -2.83
C ASP A 40 0.31 10.01 -1.46
N PRO A 41 1.48 9.98 -0.83
CA PRO A 41 1.62 10.50 0.53
C PRO A 41 1.45 12.04 0.63
N GLY A 42 1.08 12.74 -0.44
CA GLY A 42 0.96 14.19 -0.46
C GLY A 42 2.32 14.84 -0.14
N PRO A 43 2.42 15.74 0.86
CA PRO A 43 3.70 16.32 1.27
C PRO A 43 4.60 15.35 2.06
N HIS A 44 4.11 14.17 2.44
CA HIS A 44 4.90 13.23 3.23
C HIS A 44 5.84 12.38 2.34
N PRO A 45 7.05 12.06 2.82
CA PRO A 45 7.95 11.21 2.07
C PRO A 45 7.46 9.75 2.04
N LEU A 46 7.75 9.03 0.95
CA LEU A 46 7.44 7.60 0.79
C LEU A 46 8.04 6.71 1.90
N THR A 47 9.09 7.20 2.58
CA THR A 47 9.71 6.54 3.74
C THR A 47 8.83 6.49 4.98
N ASN A 48 7.64 7.10 4.95
CA ASN A 48 6.66 7.09 6.03
C ASN A 48 5.35 6.38 5.66
N LEU A 49 5.34 5.54 4.62
CA LEU A 49 4.17 4.72 4.31
C LEU A 49 3.79 3.84 5.52
N ALA A 50 2.53 3.93 5.94
CA ALA A 50 2.01 3.23 7.10
C ALA A 50 0.64 2.61 6.79
N LEU A 51 0.29 1.57 7.55
CA LEU A 51 -1.11 1.12 7.63
C LEU A 51 -1.94 2.21 8.30
N VAL A 52 -3.05 2.56 7.66
CA VAL A 52 -4.10 3.40 8.26
C VAL A 52 -5.30 2.51 8.52
N HIS A 53 -5.62 2.30 9.79
CA HIS A 53 -6.82 1.54 10.17
C HIS A 53 -8.07 2.22 9.63
N LYS A 54 -9.02 1.41 9.14
CA LYS A 54 -10.32 1.88 8.67
C LYS A 54 -11.42 1.03 9.26
N ASP A 55 -12.44 1.70 9.76
CA ASP A 55 -13.63 1.05 10.23
C ASP A 55 -14.44 0.49 9.05
N PRO A 56 -15.19 -0.60 9.21
CA PRO A 56 -15.99 -1.17 8.13
C PRO A 56 -16.99 -0.18 7.50
N GLU A 57 -17.46 0.77 8.31
CA GLU A 57 -18.39 1.85 7.97
C GLU A 57 -17.70 3.04 7.27
N ASP A 58 -16.37 3.11 7.30
CA ASP A 58 -15.64 4.18 6.62
C ASP A 58 -15.91 4.13 5.11
N ARG A 59 -16.18 5.31 4.55
CA ARG A 59 -16.35 5.47 3.11
C ARG A 59 -15.01 5.31 2.41
N VAL A 60 -14.92 4.24 1.64
CA VAL A 60 -13.87 4.00 0.65
C VAL A 60 -14.52 3.68 -0.68
N GLU A 61 -13.98 4.22 -1.74
CA GLU A 61 -14.50 4.04 -3.09
C GLU A 61 -13.44 3.42 -3.98
N LEU A 62 -13.83 2.51 -4.87
CA LEU A 62 -12.89 2.00 -5.87
C LEU A 62 -12.34 3.16 -6.71
N ALA A 63 -11.02 3.19 -6.91
CA ALA A 63 -10.40 4.15 -7.81
C ALA A 63 -10.78 3.85 -9.28
N GLY A 64 -11.09 2.59 -9.59
CA GLY A 64 -11.50 2.15 -10.91
C GLY A 64 -10.42 2.41 -11.97
N ASN A 65 -10.82 2.91 -13.13
CA ASN A 65 -9.91 3.26 -14.22
C ASN A 65 -9.19 4.62 -14.03
N LYS A 66 -9.43 5.32 -12.92
CA LYS A 66 -8.83 6.63 -12.63
C LYS A 66 -7.42 6.53 -12.04
N ALA A 67 -7.03 5.37 -11.53
CA ALA A 67 -5.68 5.15 -11.04
C ALA A 67 -5.21 3.73 -11.38
N LYS A 68 -3.90 3.58 -11.58
CA LYS A 68 -3.25 2.29 -11.81
C LYS A 68 -1.93 2.24 -11.06
N LEU A 69 -1.67 1.12 -10.39
CA LEU A 69 -0.35 0.82 -9.82
C LEU A 69 0.52 0.25 -10.93
N ILE A 70 1.67 0.88 -11.15
CA ILE A 70 2.67 0.45 -12.13
C ILE A 70 3.89 -0.02 -11.36
N LEU A 71 4.42 -1.17 -11.76
CA LEU A 71 5.67 -1.72 -11.21
C LEU A 71 6.74 -1.67 -12.29
N SER A 72 7.95 -1.26 -11.91
CA SER A 72 9.11 -1.35 -12.80
C SER A 72 9.52 -2.80 -13.03
N PRO A 73 10.35 -3.07 -14.06
CA PRO A 73 11.08 -4.32 -14.14
C PRO A 73 11.87 -4.61 -12.85
N PRO A 74 12.01 -5.88 -12.44
CA PRO A 74 12.75 -6.25 -11.24
C PRO A 74 14.25 -5.91 -11.36
N LEU A 75 14.82 -5.39 -10.26
CA LEU A 75 16.23 -5.03 -10.12
C LEU A 75 16.87 -5.87 -9.00
N PRO A 76 18.14 -6.27 -9.12
CA PRO A 76 18.83 -6.98 -8.04
C PRO A 76 18.70 -6.26 -6.69
N ALA A 77 18.33 -6.99 -5.64
CA ALA A 77 18.26 -6.39 -4.31
C ALA A 77 19.66 -6.02 -3.81
N VAL A 78 19.78 -4.81 -3.27
CA VAL A 78 20.99 -4.34 -2.59
C VAL A 78 20.65 -4.18 -1.12
N GLY A 79 20.65 -5.30 -0.39
CA GLY A 79 20.28 -5.35 1.03
C GLY A 79 18.80 -5.65 1.27
N LEU A 80 18.32 -5.25 2.46
CA LEU A 80 16.93 -5.45 2.87
C LEU A 80 16.07 -4.26 2.42
N PRO A 81 14.79 -4.47 2.07
CA PRO A 81 13.90 -3.39 1.69
C PRO A 81 13.65 -2.44 2.87
N ASP A 82 13.53 -1.15 2.59
CA ASP A 82 13.10 -0.13 3.56
C ASP A 82 11.60 0.20 3.40
N VAL A 83 11.03 0.96 4.34
CA VAL A 83 9.65 1.43 4.27
C VAL A 83 9.39 2.19 2.97
N GLY A 84 8.29 1.86 2.32
CA GLY A 84 7.92 2.41 1.02
C GLY A 84 8.57 1.70 -0.17
N GLN A 85 9.49 0.77 0.04
CA GLN A 85 10.06 -0.04 -1.04
C GLN A 85 9.23 -1.29 -1.29
N ALA A 86 9.05 -1.61 -2.56
CA ALA A 86 8.45 -2.86 -2.99
C ALA A 86 9.52 -3.85 -3.47
N PHE A 87 9.26 -5.13 -3.25
CA PHE A 87 10.15 -6.20 -3.63
C PHE A 87 9.38 -7.47 -3.95
N ILE A 88 10.02 -8.38 -4.67
CA ILE A 88 9.53 -9.70 -5.03
C ILE A 88 10.37 -10.72 -4.27
N ASN A 89 9.70 -11.74 -3.72
CA ASN A 89 10.32 -12.96 -3.22
C ASN A 89 9.54 -14.19 -3.75
N ASP A 90 9.90 -15.38 -3.29
CA ASP A 90 9.28 -16.64 -3.72
C ASP A 90 7.77 -16.77 -3.39
N GLN A 91 7.25 -15.92 -2.50
CA GLN A 91 5.85 -15.93 -2.04
C GLN A 91 4.98 -14.88 -2.73
N GLY A 92 5.55 -13.84 -3.32
CA GLY A 92 4.78 -12.76 -3.94
C GLY A 92 5.52 -11.44 -4.10
N THR A 93 4.74 -10.39 -4.38
CA THR A 93 5.24 -9.00 -4.46
C THR A 93 4.73 -8.23 -3.26
N TYR A 94 5.66 -7.67 -2.48
CA TYR A 94 5.36 -7.05 -1.20
C TYR A 94 5.80 -5.61 -1.15
N LEU A 95 4.99 -4.77 -0.50
CA LEU A 95 5.35 -3.41 -0.10
C LEU A 95 5.61 -3.39 1.40
N LYS A 96 6.80 -2.93 1.81
CA LYS A 96 7.12 -2.76 3.22
C LYS A 96 6.53 -1.45 3.73
N VAL A 97 5.75 -1.51 4.81
CA VAL A 97 5.07 -0.36 5.42
C VAL A 97 5.24 -0.38 6.93
N ARG A 98 5.03 0.77 7.57
CA ARG A 98 4.96 0.86 9.04
C ARG A 98 3.66 0.28 9.56
N ASP A 99 3.74 -0.41 10.69
CA ASP A 99 2.59 -0.82 11.48
C ASP A 99 2.40 0.21 12.60
N SER A 100 1.41 1.10 12.48
CA SER A 100 1.13 2.16 13.45
C SER A 100 0.77 1.63 14.83
N ASP A 101 0.26 0.41 14.89
CA ASP A 101 -0.34 -0.15 16.09
C ASP A 101 0.66 -0.99 16.90
N SER A 102 1.83 -1.29 16.31
CA SER A 102 2.80 -2.23 16.87
C SER A 102 4.09 -1.54 17.30
N ARG A 103 4.29 -1.44 18.63
CA ARG A 103 5.55 -0.95 19.22
C ARG A 103 6.71 -1.94 19.13
N VAL A 104 6.42 -3.22 18.95
CA VAL A 104 7.42 -4.32 18.96
C VAL A 104 7.85 -4.72 17.57
N ARG A 105 6.95 -4.60 16.58
CA ARG A 105 7.22 -4.88 15.17
C ARG A 105 6.76 -3.68 14.36
N PRO A 106 7.62 -2.68 14.17
CA PRO A 106 7.23 -1.42 13.56
C PRO A 106 6.96 -1.54 12.06
N PHE A 107 7.18 -2.71 11.45
CA PHE A 107 7.02 -2.92 10.01
C PHE A 107 6.27 -4.21 9.69
N VAL A 108 5.50 -4.13 8.61
CA VAL A 108 4.76 -5.24 8.00
C VAL A 108 4.84 -5.16 6.49
N TYR A 109 4.39 -6.22 5.83
CA TYR A 109 4.54 -6.42 4.40
C TYR A 109 3.15 -6.62 3.80
N VAL A 110 2.77 -5.77 2.85
CA VAL A 110 1.48 -5.86 2.18
C VAL A 110 1.69 -6.52 0.84
N ASP A 111 1.04 -7.66 0.61
CA ASP A 111 1.00 -8.28 -0.70
C ASP A 111 0.29 -7.33 -1.68
N LEU A 112 0.97 -6.91 -2.75
CA LEU A 112 0.43 -5.94 -3.70
C LEU A 112 -0.68 -6.53 -4.59
N ALA A 113 -0.75 -7.84 -4.73
CA ALA A 113 -1.78 -8.51 -5.51
C ALA A 113 -3.06 -8.72 -4.68
N THR A 114 -2.91 -9.16 -3.43
CA THR A 114 -4.05 -9.55 -2.59
C THR A 114 -4.40 -8.53 -1.50
N GLY A 115 -3.51 -7.58 -1.18
CA GLY A 115 -3.66 -6.67 -0.04
C GLY A 115 -3.52 -7.34 1.32
N GLU A 116 -3.12 -8.62 1.39
CA GLU A 116 -2.93 -9.29 2.66
C GLU A 116 -1.71 -8.73 3.40
N VAL A 117 -1.92 -8.36 4.66
CA VAL A 117 -0.86 -7.90 5.56
C VAL A 117 -0.18 -9.09 6.21
N ARG A 118 1.10 -9.28 5.92
CA ARG A 118 1.94 -10.36 6.42
C ARG A 118 3.05 -9.86 7.33
N VAL A 119 3.52 -10.77 8.17
CA VAL A 119 4.72 -10.58 8.99
C VAL A 119 5.91 -11.24 8.31
N ARG A 120 7.08 -10.59 8.38
CA ARG A 120 8.40 -11.09 7.93
C ARG A 120 8.41 -11.67 6.50
N GLN A 121 8.74 -10.85 5.51
CA GLN A 121 8.87 -11.29 4.11
C GLN A 121 10.29 -11.13 3.55
N GLU A 122 11.25 -10.70 4.36
CA GLU A 122 12.64 -10.42 3.99
C GLU A 122 13.53 -11.68 4.06
N HIS A 123 13.10 -12.76 3.41
CA HIS A 123 13.84 -14.02 3.36
C HIS A 123 13.94 -14.53 1.92
N GLY A 124 14.90 -15.43 1.68
CA GLY A 124 15.10 -16.03 0.37
C GLY A 124 15.66 -15.05 -0.65
N HIS A 125 15.35 -15.28 -1.92
CA HIS A 125 15.79 -14.42 -3.01
C HIS A 125 14.91 -13.18 -3.07
N LEU A 126 15.53 -12.00 -2.90
CA LEU A 126 14.85 -10.72 -2.97
C LEU A 126 15.24 -10.01 -4.27
N THR A 127 14.23 -9.43 -4.93
CA THR A 127 14.43 -8.56 -6.08
C THR A 127 13.61 -7.29 -5.88
N PHE A 128 14.18 -6.11 -6.07
CA PHE A 128 13.49 -4.85 -5.85
C PHE A 128 12.67 -4.46 -7.08
N VAL A 129 11.51 -3.83 -6.84
CA VAL A 129 10.71 -3.20 -7.87
C VAL A 129 10.36 -1.79 -7.43
N GLN A 130 10.49 -0.83 -8.34
CA GLN A 130 9.93 0.49 -8.13
C GLN A 130 8.43 0.43 -8.40
N TRP A 131 7.67 1.27 -7.71
CA TRP A 131 6.24 1.38 -7.93
C TRP A 131 5.83 2.85 -8.03
N GLU A 132 4.81 3.10 -8.81
CA GLU A 132 4.19 4.42 -8.94
C GLU A 132 2.69 4.27 -9.15
N VAL A 133 1.93 5.29 -8.75
CA VAL A 133 0.51 5.37 -9.05
C VAL A 133 0.30 6.35 -10.20
N GLU A 134 -0.03 5.81 -11.37
CA GLU A 134 -0.49 6.62 -12.49
C GLU A 134 -1.94 7.04 -12.24
N ARG A 135 -2.23 8.33 -12.38
CA ARG A 135 -3.58 8.90 -12.24
C ARG A 135 -4.09 9.38 -13.59
N LYS A 136 -5.22 8.84 -14.04
CA LYS A 136 -5.96 9.38 -15.17
C LYS A 136 -6.87 10.51 -14.68
N GLY A 137 -6.43 11.75 -14.89
CA GLY A 137 -7.22 12.95 -14.64
C GLY A 137 -6.76 13.80 -13.47
N ARG A 138 -5.67 14.54 -13.69
CA ARG A 138 -5.57 15.95 -13.31
C ARG A 138 -4.81 16.64 -14.43
N PHE A 139 -5.54 17.03 -15.48
CA PHE A 139 -5.10 18.19 -16.26
C PHE A 139 -5.15 19.35 -15.26
N PHE A 140 -3.99 19.72 -14.69
CA PHE A 140 -3.83 21.11 -14.33
C PHE A 140 -3.78 21.84 -15.67
N GLY A 141 -4.91 22.48 -16.01
CA GLY A 141 -4.89 23.55 -16.97
C GLY A 141 -3.78 24.53 -16.58
N LEU A 142 -2.95 24.84 -17.57
CA LEU A 142 -2.16 26.06 -17.72
C LEU A 142 -2.37 27.08 -16.61
N PHE A 143 -1.32 27.36 -15.83
CA PHE A 143 -1.00 28.71 -15.39
C PHE A 143 0.52 28.83 -15.16
N GLY A 144 1.13 29.78 -15.86
CA GLY A 144 2.55 30.12 -15.80
C GLY A 144 3.11 30.42 -17.18
#